data_AF-A0A2K2FSE4-F1
#
_entry.id   AF-A0A2K2FSE4-F1
#
_cell.length_a   1.000
_cell.length_b   1.000
_cell.length_c   1.000
_cell.angle_alpha   90.00
_cell.angle_beta   90.00
_cell.angle_gamma   90.00
#
_symmetry.space_group_name_H-M   'P 1'
#
loop_
_entity.id
_entity.type
_entity.pdbx_description
1 polymer ?
#
loop_
_entity_poly.entity_id
_entity_poly.type
_entity_poly.pdbx_seq_one_letter_code
_entity_poly.pdbx_strand_id
1 'polypeptide(L)'
;MKRPVLLLLAALLAAPMLSGCVRTAASIVTAPVRVAGKAVDWTTTSQSEADEKRGRALRKRDEELGKLNRSYEKNLRDCQRGSDAACDRARNDYAAMQDLREKAI
;
A
#
# COMPACT_ATOMS: atom_id res chain seq x y z
N MET A 1 -43.46 -24.14 -58.44
CA MET A 1 -42.08 -23.66 -58.24
C MET A 1 -42.03 -22.66 -57.07
N LYS A 2 -41.96 -23.11 -55.81
CA LYS A 2 -41.90 -22.18 -54.63
C LYS A 2 -41.06 -22.72 -53.45
N ARG A 3 -40.22 -23.74 -53.66
CA ARG A 3 -39.42 -24.39 -52.61
C ARG A 3 -38.03 -23.78 -52.33
N PRO A 4 -37.30 -23.14 -53.28
CA PRO A 4 -35.94 -22.69 -52.99
C PRO A 4 -35.89 -21.37 -52.20
N VAL A 5 -36.94 -20.54 -52.30
CA VAL A 5 -37.03 -19.25 -51.61
C VAL A 5 -37.17 -19.42 -50.09
N LEU A 6 -37.89 -20.47 -49.64
CA LEU A 6 -38.08 -20.75 -48.22
C LEU A 6 -36.79 -21.22 -47.53
N LEU A 7 -35.97 -22.01 -48.23
CA LEU A 7 -34.67 -22.49 -47.75
C LEU A 7 -33.62 -21.38 -47.70
N LEU A 8 -33.63 -20.47 -48.66
CA LEU A 8 -32.74 -19.30 -48.69
C LEU A 8 -33.07 -18.29 -47.58
N LEU A 9 -34.36 -18.07 -47.27
CA LEU A 9 -34.76 -17.24 -46.13
C LEU A 9 -34.34 -17.87 -44.79
N ALA A 10 -34.50 -19.18 -44.61
CA ALA A 10 -34.10 -19.86 -43.38
C ALA A 10 -32.58 -19.77 -43.12
N ALA A 11 -31.76 -19.86 -44.16
CA ALA A 11 -30.31 -19.68 -44.06
C ALA A 11 -29.90 -18.23 -43.71
N LEU A 12 -30.64 -17.24 -44.22
CA LEU A 12 -30.38 -15.82 -43.95
C LEU A 12 -30.73 -15.43 -42.50
N LEU A 13 -31.77 -16.05 -41.92
CA LEU A 13 -32.14 -15.86 -40.51
C LEU A 13 -31.21 -16.61 -39.52
N ALA A 14 -30.52 -17.67 -39.95
CA ALA A 14 -29.59 -18.43 -39.10
C ALA A 14 -28.17 -17.82 -39.02
N ALA A 15 -27.77 -17.02 -40.02
CA ALA A 15 -26.46 -16.37 -40.09
C ALA A 15 -26.11 -15.48 -38.87
N PRO A 16 -27.01 -14.63 -38.32
CA PRO A 16 -26.67 -13.82 -37.15
C PRO A 16 -26.56 -14.63 -35.86
N MET A 17 -27.16 -15.82 -35.76
CA MET A 17 -27.05 -16.66 -34.55
C MET A 17 -25.66 -17.28 -34.40
N LEU A 18 -24.92 -17.50 -35.49
CA LEU A 18 -23.51 -17.94 -35.43
C LEU A 18 -22.54 -16.78 -35.17
N SER A 19 -22.92 -15.53 -35.48
CA SER A 19 -22.06 -14.36 -35.28
C SER A 19 -21.80 -14.03 -33.79
N GLY A 20 -22.66 -14.51 -32.88
CA GLY A 20 -22.49 -14.38 -31.43
C GLY A 20 -21.40 -15.27 -30.83
N CYS A 21 -21.17 -16.46 -31.40
CA CYS A 21 -20.18 -17.43 -30.90
C CYS A 21 -18.74 -17.07 -31.29
N VAL A 22 -18.54 -16.37 -32.40
CA VAL A 22 -17.19 -15.98 -32.87
C VAL A 22 -16.62 -14.83 -32.03
N ARG A 23 -17.49 -13.95 -31.52
CA ARG A 23 -17.10 -12.79 -30.72
C ARG A 23 -16.67 -13.16 -29.29
N THR A 24 -17.24 -14.21 -28.72
CA THR A 24 -16.87 -14.74 -27.39
C THR A 24 -15.50 -15.41 -27.38
N ALA A 25 -15.13 -16.15 -28.42
CA ALA A 25 -13.79 -16.75 -28.54
C ALA A 25 -12.67 -15.69 -28.64
N ALA A 26 -12.91 -14.61 -29.39
CA ALA A 26 -11.95 -13.52 -29.53
C ALA A 26 -11.74 -12.75 -28.21
N SER A 27 -12.79 -12.58 -27.40
CA SER A 27 -12.70 -11.94 -26.07
C SER A 27 -12.04 -12.82 -25.00
N ILE A 28 -12.12 -14.14 -25.10
CA ILE A 28 -11.47 -15.07 -24.15
C ILE A 28 -9.94 -15.02 -24.28
N VAL A 29 -9.42 -14.76 -25.48
CA VAL A 29 -7.96 -14.72 -25.71
C VAL A 29 -7.34 -13.37 -25.34
N THR A 30 -8.10 -12.27 -25.43
CA THR A 30 -7.57 -10.91 -25.19
C THR A 30 -7.85 -10.36 -23.78
N ALA A 31 -8.78 -10.94 -23.03
CA ALA A 31 -9.07 -10.51 -21.66
C ALA A 31 -8.04 -10.91 -20.57
N PRO A 32 -7.38 -12.09 -20.59
CA PRO A 32 -6.57 -12.52 -19.44
C PRO A 32 -5.26 -11.74 -19.33
N VAL A 33 -4.68 -11.31 -20.45
CA VAL A 33 -3.37 -10.63 -20.47
C VAL A 33 -3.44 -9.23 -19.86
N ARG A 34 -4.57 -8.53 -20.03
CA ARG A 34 -4.74 -7.16 -19.48
C ARG A 34 -5.07 -7.14 -17.99
N VAL A 35 -5.71 -8.19 -17.47
CA VAL A 35 -6.02 -8.29 -16.03
C VAL A 35 -4.81 -8.81 -15.25
N ALA A 36 -4.04 -9.74 -15.82
CA ALA A 36 -2.80 -10.22 -15.22
C ALA A 36 -1.75 -9.10 -15.05
N GLY A 37 -1.61 -8.20 -16.04
CA GLY A 37 -0.62 -7.11 -15.98
C GLY A 37 -0.87 -6.06 -14.90
N LYS A 38 -2.12 -5.88 -14.45
CA LYS A 38 -2.46 -4.90 -13.40
C LYS A 38 -2.38 -5.45 -11.97
N ALA A 39 -2.43 -6.78 -11.81
CA ALA A 39 -2.32 -7.42 -10.50
C ALA A 39 -0.87 -7.54 -10.01
N VAL A 40 0.08 -7.66 -10.94
CA VAL A 40 1.50 -7.92 -10.62
C VAL A 40 2.21 -6.68 -10.06
N ASP A 41 1.76 -5.46 -10.41
CA ASP A 41 2.38 -4.21 -9.93
C ASP A 41 1.99 -3.82 -8.50
N TRP A 42 0.90 -4.37 -7.95
CA TRP A 42 0.50 -4.07 -6.58
C TRP A 42 1.17 -4.99 -5.54
N THR A 43 1.78 -6.09 -5.99
CA THR A 43 2.42 -7.09 -5.14
C THR A 43 3.95 -7.03 -5.15
N THR A 44 4.58 -6.13 -5.91
CA THR A 44 6.04 -6.17 -6.17
C THR A 44 6.87 -5.09 -5.48
N THR A 45 6.40 -4.52 -4.36
CA THR A 45 7.36 -4.03 -3.37
C THR A 45 8.07 -5.27 -2.83
N SER A 46 9.28 -5.55 -3.32
CA SER A 46 10.08 -6.67 -2.83
C SER A 46 10.15 -6.58 -1.31
N GLN A 47 9.91 -7.69 -0.60
CA GLN A 47 10.00 -7.72 0.86
C GLN A 47 11.33 -7.13 1.36
N SER A 48 12.41 -7.29 0.58
CA SER A 48 13.71 -6.68 0.87
C SER A 48 13.69 -5.15 0.93
N GLU A 49 12.92 -4.47 0.09
CA GLU A 49 12.80 -3.00 0.10
C GLU A 49 11.92 -2.53 1.27
N ALA A 50 10.84 -3.26 1.57
CA ALA A 50 9.99 -3.02 2.74
C ALA A 50 10.78 -3.20 4.06
N ASP A 51 11.57 -4.26 4.16
CA ASP A 51 12.42 -4.55 5.33
C ASP A 51 13.53 -3.53 5.51
N GLU A 52 14.16 -3.09 4.43
CA GLU A 52 15.20 -2.05 4.49
C GLU A 52 14.60 -0.70 4.93
N LYS A 53 13.41 -0.34 4.43
CA LYS A 53 12.69 0.87 4.85
C LYS A 53 12.29 0.78 6.33
N ARG A 54 11.82 -0.38 6.78
CA ARG A 54 11.48 -0.64 8.18
C ARG A 54 12.71 -0.50 9.08
N GLY A 55 13.84 -1.10 8.69
CA GLY A 55 15.10 -1.01 9.44
C GLY A 55 15.64 0.41 9.53
N ARG A 56 15.52 1.22 8.47
CA ARG A 56 15.86 2.65 8.50
C ARG A 56 14.94 3.44 9.43
N ALA A 57 13.64 3.15 9.43
CA ALA A 57 12.68 3.83 10.30
C ALA A 57 12.96 3.53 11.78
N LEU A 58 13.24 2.26 12.12
CA LEU A 58 13.64 1.84 13.47
C LEU A 58 14.90 2.57 13.95
N ARG A 59 15.98 2.59 13.15
CA ARG A 59 17.22 3.29 13.52
C ARG A 59 17.01 4.77 13.79
N LYS A 60 16.24 5.47 12.94
CA LYS A 60 15.91 6.89 13.15
C LYS A 60 15.14 7.12 14.45
N ARG A 61 14.22 6.22 14.79
CA ARG A 61 13.44 6.29 16.03
C ARG A 61 14.31 6.07 17.25
N ASP A 62 15.19 5.07 17.22
CA ASP A 62 16.13 4.81 18.32
C ASP A 62 17.10 5.98 18.52
N GLU A 63 17.58 6.58 17.43
CA GLU A 63 18.41 7.78 17.47
C GLU A 63 17.68 8.99 18.09
N GLU A 64 16.40 9.18 17.74
CA GLU A 64 15.57 10.25 18.28
C GLU A 64 15.29 10.04 19.77
N LEU A 65 14.88 8.85 20.18
CA LEU A 65 14.71 8.50 21.59
C LEU A 65 16.02 8.69 22.38
N GLY A 66 17.16 8.28 21.82
CA GLY A 66 18.45 8.48 22.45
C GLY A 66 18.82 9.96 22.62
N LYS A 67 18.47 10.83 21.65
CA LYS A 67 18.66 12.28 21.77
C LYS A 67 17.78 12.87 22.87
N LEU A 68 16.49 12.51 22.91
CA LEU A 68 15.59 12.98 23.95
C LEU A 68 16.03 12.51 25.33
N ASN A 69 16.46 11.25 25.48
CA ASN A 69 16.92 10.74 26.78
C ASN A 69 18.15 11.52 27.29
N ARG A 70 19.11 11.82 26.42
CA ARG A 70 20.27 12.66 26.79
C ARG A 70 19.86 14.08 27.18
N SER A 71 18.90 14.67 26.48
CA SER A 71 18.34 15.99 26.82
C SER A 71 17.63 15.97 28.17
N TYR A 72 16.78 14.96 28.38
CA TYR A 72 16.06 14.74 29.62
C TYR A 72 17.01 14.64 30.82
N GLU A 73 18.04 13.79 30.74
CA GLU A 73 19.02 13.63 31.81
C GLU A 73 19.77 14.93 32.11
N LYS A 74 20.12 15.71 31.08
CA LYS A 74 20.75 17.02 31.26
C LYS A 74 19.81 18.00 31.96
N ASN A 75 18.59 18.13 31.46
CA ASN A 75 17.59 19.02 32.04
C ASN A 75 17.20 18.60 33.47
N LEU A 76 17.19 17.30 33.76
CA LEU A 76 16.93 16.77 35.10
C LEU A 76 18.05 17.13 36.08
N ARG A 77 19.32 17.01 35.67
CA ARG A 77 20.45 17.47 36.49
C ARG A 77 20.35 18.97 36.77
N ASP A 78 19.98 19.76 35.76
CA ASP A 78 19.85 21.22 35.90
C ASP A 78 18.65 21.60 36.79
N CYS A 79 17.56 20.84 36.69
CA CYS A 79 16.40 20.93 37.58
C CYS A 79 16.78 20.65 39.04
N GLN A 80 17.54 19.58 39.29
CA GLN A 80 18.03 19.24 40.62
C GLN A 80 18.97 20.31 41.21
N ARG A 81 19.59 21.14 40.35
CA ARG A 81 20.38 22.31 40.76
C ARG A 81 19.54 23.56 41.03
N GLY A 82 18.22 23.48 40.95
CA GLY A 82 17.27 24.55 41.29
C GLY A 82 16.79 25.38 40.11
N SER A 83 16.95 24.93 38.86
CA SER A 83 16.41 25.64 37.70
C SER A 83 15.00 25.19 37.36
N ASP A 84 13.99 26.01 37.70
CA ASP A 84 12.58 25.72 37.40
C ASP A 84 12.33 25.49 35.89
N ALA A 85 12.91 26.35 35.05
CA ALA A 85 12.80 26.20 33.60
C ALA A 85 13.42 24.89 33.09
N ALA A 86 14.46 24.37 33.76
CA ALA A 86 15.01 23.06 33.43
C ALA A 86 14.11 21.91 33.88
N CYS A 87 13.40 22.06 35.01
CA CYS A 87 12.38 21.11 35.44
C CYS A 87 11.22 21.02 34.42
N ASP A 88 10.80 22.15 33.86
CA ASP A 88 9.80 22.17 32.79
C ASP A 88 10.28 21.47 31.52
N ARG A 89 11.52 21.76 31.10
CA ARG A 89 12.13 21.07 29.95
C ARG A 89 12.27 19.58 30.18
N ALA A 90 12.69 19.14 31.36
CA ALA A 90 12.79 17.72 31.69
C ALA A 90 11.41 17.02 31.61
N ARG A 91 10.35 17.67 32.11
CA ARG A 91 8.98 17.15 31.97
C ARG A 91 8.55 17.03 30.52
N ASN A 92 8.83 18.04 29.70
CA ASN A 92 8.50 18.03 28.28
C ASN A 92 9.29 16.97 27.50
N ASP A 93 10.59 16.83 27.77
CA ASP A 93 11.43 15.79 27.17
C ASP A 93 10.91 14.39 27.54
N TYR A 94 10.51 14.19 28.79
CA TYR A 94 9.90 12.93 29.24
C TYR A 94 8.58 12.64 28.52
N ALA A 95 7.69 13.63 28.41
CA ALA A 95 6.42 13.49 27.69
C ALA A 95 6.64 13.14 26.21
N ALA A 96 7.60 13.80 25.55
CA ALA A 96 7.93 13.54 24.16
C ALA A 96 8.55 12.14 23.96
N MET A 97 9.33 11.63 24.92
CA MET A 97 9.78 10.23 24.88
C MET A 97 8.63 9.23 24.96
N GLN A 98 7.62 9.51 25.79
CA GLN A 98 6.45 8.63 25.93
C GLN A 98 5.59 8.63 24.66
N ASP A 99 5.34 9.80 24.08
CA ASP A 99 4.62 9.93 22.80
C ASP A 99 5.35 9.18 21.66
N LEU A 100 6.68 9.28 21.58
CA LEU A 100 7.47 8.55 20.60
C LEU A 100 7.43 7.02 20.79
N ARG A 101 7.36 6.56 22.04
CA ARG A 101 7.22 5.13 22.40
C ARG A 101 5.82 4.61 22.10
N GLU A 102 4.78 5.38 22.42
CA GLU A 102 3.39 5.00 22.16
C GLU A 102 3.13 4.88 20.65
N LYS A 103 3.66 5.80 19.84
CA LYS A 103 3.60 5.73 18.37
C LYS A 103 4.32 4.51 17.76
N ALA A 104 4.98 3.69 18.57
CA ALA A 104 5.64 2.46 18.12
C ALA A 104 4.83 1.19 18.40
N ILE A 105 3.72 1.30 19.14
CA ILE A 105 2.71 0.25 19.38
C ILE A 105 1.65 0.34 18.28
#